data_AF-A0A3A4PD62-F1
#
_entry.id   AF-A0A3A4PD62-F1
#
_cell.length_a   1.000
_cell.length_b   1.000
_cell.length_c   1.000
_cell.angle_alpha   90.00
_cell.angle_beta   90.00
_cell.angle_gamma   90.00
#
_symmetry.space_group_name_H-M   'P 1'
#
loop_
_entity.id
_entity.type
_entity.pdbx_description
1 polymer ?
#
loop_
_entity_poly.entity_id
_entity_poly.type
_entity_poly.pdbx_seq_one_letter_code
_entity_poly.pdbx_strand_id
1 'polypeptide(L)'
;MIERIRKAGFPALAWLSIANYAAHYAEEAPRFVAWINSQGWKVSGSYTQKKFRTENALMFSFGVAATAQLSHRPEKRFLRMMALGSGVAYLQNTLFHALPTLRTGTYSPGLVTACLFNPPLAALLFWKAGQEGWLDTPTALGAVALGTLVLPVFVGFTHKVLLADNTATTRCEAP
;
A
#
# COMPACT_ATOMS: atom_id res chain seq x y z
N MET A 1 13.05 -22.04 9.39
CA MET A 1 12.17 -20.95 8.91
C MET A 1 11.11 -21.44 7.92
N ILE A 2 11.50 -22.10 6.83
CA ILE A 2 10.59 -22.58 5.77
C ILE A 2 9.44 -23.45 6.30
N GLU A 3 9.72 -24.39 7.20
CA GLU A 3 8.68 -25.27 7.76
C GLU A 3 7.62 -24.52 8.58
N ARG A 4 8.01 -23.44 9.28
CA ARG A 4 7.07 -22.59 10.01
C ARG A 4 6.13 -21.85 9.06
N ILE A 5 6.64 -21.36 7.92
CA ILE A 5 5.84 -20.70 6.89
C ILE A 5 4.84 -21.69 6.27
N ARG A 6 5.26 -22.94 6.02
CA ARG A 6 4.36 -23.98 5.48
C ARG A 6 3.24 -24.32 6.45
N LYS A 7 3.50 -24.37 7.76
CA LYS A 7 2.51 -24.66 8.80
C LYS A 7 1.60 -23.47 9.12
N ALA A 8 2.07 -22.24 8.94
CA ALA A 8 1.28 -21.04 9.18
C ALA A 8 0.09 -20.93 8.21
N GLY A 9 -1.09 -20.59 8.73
CA GLY A 9 -2.29 -20.38 7.92
C GLY A 9 -2.25 -19.07 7.13
N PHE A 10 -3.08 -18.94 6.09
CA PHE A 10 -3.20 -17.71 5.30
C PHE A 10 -3.42 -16.44 6.17
N PRO A 11 -4.35 -16.42 7.16
CA PRO A 11 -4.54 -15.23 8.01
C PRO A 11 -3.30 -14.86 8.83
N ALA A 12 -2.54 -15.86 9.30
CA ALA A 12 -1.32 -15.61 10.04
C ALA A 12 -0.23 -15.00 9.14
N LEU A 13 -0.11 -15.49 7.90
CA LEU A 13 0.83 -14.95 6.92
C LEU A 13 0.44 -13.54 6.44
N ALA A 14 -0.83 -13.16 6.49
CA ALA A 14 -1.26 -11.80 6.17
C ALA A 14 -0.62 -10.73 7.08
N TRP A 15 -0.18 -11.08 8.30
CA TRP A 15 0.58 -10.16 9.16
C TRP A 15 1.94 -9.75 8.60
N LEU A 16 2.51 -10.54 7.68
CA LEU A 16 3.74 -10.14 6.97
C LEU A 16 3.51 -8.89 6.11
N SER A 17 2.27 -8.62 5.67
CA SER A 17 1.89 -7.36 5.01
C SER A 17 2.11 -6.15 5.91
N ILE A 18 1.81 -6.27 7.20
CA ILE A 18 2.01 -5.18 8.17
C ILE A 18 3.50 -4.92 8.38
N ALA A 19 4.29 -6.00 8.55
CA ALA A 19 5.74 -5.89 8.67
C ALA A 19 6.39 -5.30 7.40
N ASN A 20 5.96 -5.78 6.22
CA ASN A 20 6.41 -5.28 4.92
C ASN A 20 6.09 -3.78 4.75
N TYR A 21 4.86 -3.37 5.07
CA TYR A 21 4.46 -1.97 4.99
C TYR A 21 5.30 -1.08 5.91
N ALA A 22 5.53 -1.51 7.16
CA ALA A 22 6.37 -0.76 8.09
C ALA A 22 7.81 -0.61 7.59
N ALA A 23 8.39 -1.68 7.03
CA ALA A 23 9.73 -1.65 6.44
C ALA A 23 9.79 -0.71 5.22
N HIS A 24 8.79 -0.76 4.35
CA HIS A 24 8.69 0.10 3.18
C HIS A 24 8.57 1.58 3.57
N TYR A 25 7.67 1.90 4.50
CA TYR A 25 7.54 3.25 5.04
C TYR A 25 8.84 3.76 5.66
N ALA A 26 9.59 2.90 6.38
CA ALA A 26 10.87 3.27 6.96
C ALA A 26 11.94 3.63 5.91
N GLU A 27 11.94 2.97 4.75
CA GLU A 27 12.81 3.33 3.62
C GLU A 27 12.38 4.65 2.96
N GLU A 28 11.08 4.87 2.80
CA GLU A 28 10.51 6.05 2.14
C GLU A 28 10.60 7.32 2.98
N ALA A 29 10.25 7.24 4.27
CA ALA A 29 9.95 8.39 5.12
C ALA A 29 11.02 9.50 5.13
N PRO A 30 12.33 9.20 5.09
CA PRO A 30 13.36 10.23 5.09
C PRO A 30 13.37 11.10 3.83
N ARG A 31 13.00 10.56 2.65
CA ARG A 31 13.33 11.17 1.34
C ARG A 31 12.22 11.16 0.31
N PHE A 32 11.16 10.38 0.50
CA PHE A 32 10.13 10.17 -0.53
C PHE A 32 9.48 11.47 -1.00
N VAL A 33 9.12 12.36 -0.07
CA VAL A 33 8.49 13.65 -0.41
C VAL A 33 9.41 14.56 -1.24
N ALA A 34 10.71 14.61 -0.93
CA ALA A 34 11.65 15.38 -1.74
C ALA A 34 11.80 14.75 -3.14
N TRP A 35 11.91 13.41 -3.19
CA TRP A 35 12.02 12.67 -4.44
C TRP A 35 10.79 12.89 -5.34
N ILE A 36 9.57 12.67 -4.86
CA ILE A 36 8.35 12.77 -5.68
C ILE A 36 8.13 14.18 -6.22
N ASN A 37 8.41 15.21 -5.42
CA ASN A 37 8.33 16.60 -5.86
C ASN A 37 9.39 16.94 -6.93
N SER A 38 10.56 16.28 -6.90
CA SER A 38 11.60 16.45 -7.92
C SER A 38 11.26 15.79 -9.27
N GLN A 39 10.36 14.80 -9.30
CA GLN A 39 9.97 14.08 -10.53
C GLN A 39 9.10 14.93 -11.48
N GLY A 40 8.71 16.14 -11.09
CA GLY A 40 7.87 17.01 -11.91
C GLY A 40 6.43 16.50 -12.08
N TRP A 41 6.03 15.49 -11.31
CA TRP A 41 4.66 15.01 -11.29
C TRP A 41 3.78 16.06 -10.63
N LYS A 42 2.97 16.73 -11.45
CA LYS A 42 1.95 17.67 -11.00
C LYS A 42 0.79 16.91 -10.35
N VAL A 43 1.06 16.18 -9.26
CA VAL A 43 0.00 15.88 -8.29
C VAL A 43 -0.49 17.25 -7.81
N SER A 44 -1.81 17.48 -7.82
CA SER A 44 -2.38 18.81 -7.57
C SER A 44 -1.89 19.36 -6.22
N GLY A 45 -0.98 20.33 -6.25
CA GLY A 45 -0.33 20.93 -5.06
C GLY A 45 0.98 20.25 -4.66
N SER A 46 1.84 20.96 -3.92
CA SER A 46 3.09 20.37 -3.41
C SER A 46 2.76 19.19 -2.48
N TYR A 47 3.27 18.00 -2.78
CA TYR A 47 3.14 16.87 -1.86
C TYR A 47 3.97 17.18 -0.61
N THR A 48 3.37 17.11 0.57
CA THR A 48 4.03 17.53 1.82
C THR A 48 4.30 16.34 2.73
N GLN A 49 5.26 16.51 3.65
CA GLN A 49 5.52 15.50 4.67
C GLN A 49 4.33 15.26 5.60
N LYS A 50 3.45 16.25 5.80
CA LYS A 50 2.20 16.06 6.53
C LYS A 50 1.26 15.12 5.76
N LYS A 51 1.06 15.34 4.45
CA LYS A 51 0.23 14.49 3.59
C LYS A 51 0.75 13.04 3.61
N PHE A 52 2.05 12.87 3.34
CA PHE A 52 2.71 11.56 3.38
C PHE A 52 2.52 10.80 4.70
N ARG A 53 2.78 11.44 5.85
CA ARG A 53 2.62 10.78 7.16
C ARG A 53 1.18 10.43 7.47
N THR A 54 0.24 11.32 7.19
CA THR A 54 -1.19 11.07 7.47
C THR A 54 -1.72 9.93 6.63
N GLU A 55 -1.41 9.90 5.33
CA GLU A 55 -1.82 8.83 4.43
C GLU A 55 -1.28 7.48 4.88
N ASN A 56 0.02 7.41 5.18
CA ASN A 56 0.66 6.18 5.62
C ASN A 56 0.13 5.70 6.98
N ALA A 57 -0.09 6.61 7.93
CA ALA A 57 -0.66 6.27 9.23
C ALA A 57 -2.07 5.68 9.11
N LEU A 58 -2.91 6.28 8.27
CA LEU A 58 -4.28 5.80 8.01
C LEU A 58 -4.27 4.45 7.29
N MET A 59 -3.46 4.30 6.23
CA MET A 59 -3.35 3.05 5.48
C MET A 59 -2.80 1.92 6.36
N PHE A 60 -1.78 2.20 7.17
CA PHE A 60 -1.22 1.25 8.13
C PHE A 60 -2.27 0.83 9.16
N SER A 61 -2.97 1.79 9.77
CA SER A 61 -4.01 1.51 10.77
C SER A 61 -5.15 0.66 10.18
N PHE A 62 -5.59 1.00 8.97
CA PHE A 62 -6.61 0.23 8.26
C PHE A 62 -6.12 -1.19 7.92
N GLY A 63 -4.88 -1.33 7.46
CA GLY A 63 -4.26 -2.62 7.19
C GLY A 63 -4.19 -3.51 8.44
N VAL A 64 -3.77 -2.96 9.58
CA VAL A 64 -3.74 -3.65 10.87
C VAL A 64 -5.14 -4.11 11.26
N ALA A 65 -6.13 -3.21 11.20
CA ALA A 65 -7.51 -3.54 11.55
C ALA A 65 -8.09 -4.64 10.65
N ALA A 66 -7.90 -4.55 9.33
CA ALA A 66 -8.35 -5.56 8.37
C ALA A 66 -7.67 -6.92 8.60
N THR A 67 -6.36 -6.93 8.89
CA THR A 67 -5.59 -8.16 9.15
C THR A 67 -6.00 -8.82 10.48
N ALA A 68 -6.25 -8.01 11.52
CA ALA A 68 -6.80 -8.50 12.78
C ALA A 68 -8.19 -9.10 12.59
N GLN A 69 -9.08 -8.42 11.85
CA GLN A 69 -10.39 -8.96 11.52
C GLN A 69 -10.30 -10.26 10.71
N LEU A 70 -9.39 -10.35 9.74
CA LEU A 70 -9.16 -11.57 8.97
C LEU A 70 -8.69 -12.73 9.86
N SER A 71 -7.85 -12.44 10.86
CA SER A 71 -7.37 -13.43 11.82
C SER A 71 -8.50 -14.02 12.67
N HIS A 72 -9.52 -13.21 12.98
CA HIS A 72 -10.68 -13.66 13.76
C HIS A 72 -11.83 -14.22 12.92
N ARG A 73 -11.94 -13.81 11.65
CA ARG A 73 -13.05 -14.14 10.75
C ARG A 73 -12.56 -14.54 9.36
N PRO A 74 -11.72 -15.59 9.26
CA PRO A 74 -11.09 -15.98 7.99
C PRO A 74 -12.11 -16.40 6.92
N GLU A 75 -13.30 -16.84 7.34
CA GLU A 75 -14.41 -17.24 6.48
C GLU A 75 -15.04 -16.08 5.70
N LYS A 76 -14.80 -14.82 6.09
CA LYS A 76 -15.34 -13.64 5.40
C LYS A 76 -14.58 -13.38 4.11
N ARG A 77 -15.23 -13.65 2.97
CA ARG A 77 -14.68 -13.44 1.61
C ARG A 77 -14.11 -12.04 1.41
N PHE A 78 -14.82 -11.01 1.86
CA PHE A 78 -14.37 -9.63 1.72
C PHE A 78 -13.00 -9.38 2.38
N LEU A 79 -12.75 -9.92 3.57
CA LEU A 79 -11.46 -9.76 4.27
C LEU A 79 -10.33 -10.47 3.52
N ARG A 80 -10.62 -11.61 2.89
CA ARG A 80 -9.65 -12.31 2.03
C ARG A 80 -9.35 -11.53 0.75
N MET A 81 -10.37 -10.95 0.12
CA MET A 81 -10.19 -10.06 -1.03
C MET A 81 -9.32 -8.85 -0.66
N MET A 82 -9.51 -8.26 0.52
CA MET A 82 -8.68 -7.14 1.01
C MET A 82 -7.21 -7.56 1.20
N ALA A 83 -6.95 -8.71 1.84
CA ALA A 83 -5.60 -9.20 2.06
C ALA A 83 -4.88 -9.66 0.79
N LEU A 84 -5.59 -10.23 -0.19
CA LEU A 84 -5.02 -10.54 -1.50
C LEU A 84 -4.87 -9.27 -2.36
N GLY A 85 -5.80 -8.32 -2.21
CA GLY A 85 -5.76 -7.02 -2.86
C GLY A 85 -4.56 -6.18 -2.42
N SER A 86 -4.13 -6.28 -1.15
CA SER A 86 -2.85 -5.67 -0.74
C SER A 86 -1.66 -6.28 -1.47
N GLY A 87 -1.68 -7.59 -1.75
CA GLY A 87 -0.70 -8.24 -2.62
C GLY A 87 -0.65 -7.65 -4.03
N VAL A 88 -1.81 -7.36 -4.64
CA VAL A 88 -1.89 -6.68 -5.95
C VAL A 88 -1.34 -5.25 -5.85
N ALA A 89 -1.71 -4.51 -4.81
CA ALA A 89 -1.21 -3.15 -4.57
C ALA A 89 0.31 -3.13 -4.36
N TYR A 90 0.88 -4.15 -3.71
CA TYR A 90 2.33 -4.32 -3.54
C TYR A 90 3.06 -4.49 -4.88
N LEU A 91 2.49 -5.26 -5.81
CA LEU A 91 3.05 -5.38 -7.16
C LEU A 91 2.99 -4.04 -7.90
N GLN A 92 1.89 -3.30 -7.80
CA GLN A 92 1.77 -1.97 -8.39
C GLN A 92 2.76 -0.97 -7.79
N ASN A 93 2.93 -0.99 -6.46
CA ASN A 93 3.93 -0.18 -5.77
C ASN A 93 5.35 -0.54 -6.23
N THR A 94 5.64 -1.83 -6.46
CA THR A 94 6.93 -2.25 -7.05
C THR A 94 7.17 -1.57 -8.41
N LEU A 95 6.17 -1.57 -9.28
CA LEU A 95 6.26 -0.90 -10.58
C LEU A 95 6.41 0.62 -10.44
N PHE A 96 5.72 1.21 -9.47
CA PHE A 96 5.77 2.64 -9.19
C PHE A 96 7.17 3.12 -8.80
N HIS A 97 7.95 2.34 -8.05
CA HIS A 97 9.34 2.68 -7.75
C HIS A 97 10.32 2.25 -8.85
N ALA A 98 10.17 1.02 -9.36
CA ALA A 98 11.11 0.46 -10.31
C ALA A 98 11.11 1.17 -11.65
N LEU A 99 9.93 1.49 -12.22
CA LEU A 99 9.86 2.08 -13.56
C LEU A 99 10.50 3.47 -13.62
N PRO A 100 10.22 4.43 -12.71
CA PRO A 100 10.92 5.71 -12.73
C PRO A 100 12.42 5.56 -12.48
N THR A 101 12.86 4.67 -11.58
CA THR A 101 14.30 4.46 -11.36
C THR A 101 14.99 3.91 -12.60
N LEU A 102 14.41 2.91 -13.27
CA LEU A 102 14.96 2.38 -14.51
C LEU A 102 15.00 3.42 -15.63
N ARG A 103 14.01 4.32 -15.71
CA ARG A 103 13.93 5.36 -16.74
C ARG A 103 14.87 6.54 -16.49
N THR A 104 15.03 6.96 -15.25
CA THR A 104 15.76 8.18 -14.88
C THR A 104 17.18 7.92 -14.37
N GLY A 105 17.51 6.65 -14.07
CA GLY A 105 18.74 6.28 -13.35
C GLY A 105 18.78 6.79 -11.91
N THR A 106 17.72 7.43 -11.42
CA THR A 106 17.66 8.03 -10.08
C THR A 106 16.94 7.08 -9.13
N TYR A 107 17.60 6.75 -8.02
CA TYR A 107 17.03 5.90 -6.99
C TYR A 107 15.74 6.52 -6.40
N SER A 108 14.65 5.75 -6.41
CA SER A 108 13.41 6.07 -5.73
C SER A 108 13.45 5.54 -4.29
N PRO A 109 13.25 6.37 -3.25
CA PRO A 109 13.06 5.90 -1.89
C PRO A 109 11.90 4.90 -1.85
N GLY A 110 12.11 3.71 -1.28
CA GLY A 110 11.12 2.61 -1.28
C GLY A 110 11.43 1.50 -2.29
N LEU A 111 12.35 1.72 -3.23
CA LEU A 111 12.69 0.75 -4.27
C LEU A 111 13.21 -0.59 -3.73
N VAL A 112 14.07 -0.57 -2.70
CA VAL A 112 14.70 -1.80 -2.21
C VAL A 112 13.66 -2.72 -1.59
N THR A 113 12.89 -2.20 -0.63
CA THR A 113 11.79 -2.94 0.01
C THR A 113 10.72 -3.32 -1.00
N ALA A 114 10.36 -2.43 -1.92
CA ALA A 114 9.39 -2.76 -2.95
C ALA A 114 9.88 -3.91 -3.84
N CYS A 115 11.10 -3.89 -4.36
CA CYS A 115 11.57 -4.98 -5.22
C CYS A 115 11.84 -6.28 -4.46
N LEU A 116 12.37 -6.21 -3.23
CA LEU A 116 12.79 -7.39 -2.48
C LEU A 116 11.68 -8.06 -1.68
N PHE A 117 10.67 -7.31 -1.23
CA PHE A 117 9.65 -7.84 -0.31
C PHE A 117 8.25 -7.90 -0.94
N ASN A 118 7.85 -6.92 -1.76
CA ASN A 118 6.49 -6.87 -2.30
C ASN A 118 6.17 -8.09 -3.20
N PRO A 119 6.94 -8.43 -4.26
CA PRO A 119 6.60 -9.57 -5.10
C PRO A 119 6.64 -10.92 -4.37
N PRO A 120 7.67 -11.24 -3.55
CA PRO A 120 7.68 -12.49 -2.80
C PRO A 120 6.50 -12.61 -1.83
N LEU A 121 6.14 -11.51 -1.15
CA LEU A 121 5.00 -11.52 -0.24
C LEU A 121 3.68 -11.69 -0.99
N ALA A 122 3.48 -10.98 -2.11
CA ALA A 122 2.28 -11.15 -2.94
C ALA A 122 2.16 -12.61 -3.40
N ALA A 123 3.24 -13.19 -3.94
CA ALA A 123 3.27 -14.59 -4.34
C ALA A 123 2.94 -15.55 -3.17
N LEU A 124 3.51 -15.31 -1.99
CA LEU A 124 3.24 -16.10 -0.79
C LEU A 124 1.76 -16.06 -0.39
N LEU A 125 1.12 -14.89 -0.39
CA LEU A 125 -0.28 -14.73 -0.01
C LEU A 125 -1.20 -15.45 -1.00
N PHE A 126 -1.00 -15.26 -2.31
CA PHE A 126 -1.80 -15.94 -3.34
C PHE A 126 -1.60 -17.46 -3.33
N TRP A 127 -0.35 -17.91 -3.23
CA TRP A 127 -0.04 -19.33 -3.12
C TRP A 127 -0.71 -19.97 -1.92
N LYS A 128 -0.58 -19.34 -0.74
CA LYS A 128 -1.17 -19.89 0.49
C LYS A 128 -2.70 -19.90 0.44
N ALA A 129 -3.32 -18.82 -0.04
CA ALA A 129 -4.77 -18.77 -0.23
C ALA A 129 -5.25 -19.86 -1.20
N GLY A 130 -4.51 -20.13 -2.28
CA GLY A 130 -4.78 -21.22 -3.20
C GLY A 130 -4.70 -22.60 -2.54
N GLN A 131 -3.62 -22.86 -1.79
CA GLN A 131 -3.42 -24.14 -1.09
C GLN A 131 -4.52 -24.46 -0.08
N GLU A 132 -5.06 -23.43 0.58
CA GLU A 132 -6.12 -23.58 1.58
C GLU A 132 -7.54 -23.47 1.00
N GLY A 133 -7.69 -23.35 -0.32
CA GLY A 133 -9.01 -23.27 -0.98
C GLY A 133 -9.73 -21.93 -0.78
N TRP A 134 -9.01 -20.88 -0.38
CA TRP A 134 -9.56 -19.54 -0.17
C TRP A 134 -9.62 -18.67 -1.44
N LEU A 135 -8.93 -19.08 -2.50
CA LEU A 135 -8.79 -18.34 -3.76
C LEU A 135 -9.75 -18.88 -4.83
N ASP A 136 -11.02 -18.50 -4.75
CA ASP A 136 -12.00 -18.70 -5.84
C ASP A 136 -11.96 -17.53 -6.86
N THR A 137 -12.54 -17.71 -8.06
CA THR A 137 -12.57 -16.67 -9.11
C THR A 137 -13.14 -15.34 -8.62
N PRO A 138 -14.29 -15.30 -7.90
CA PRO A 138 -14.79 -14.05 -7.34
C PRO A 138 -13.79 -13.36 -6.40
N THR A 139 -13.11 -14.13 -5.53
CA THR A 139 -12.09 -13.59 -4.61
C THR A 139 -10.92 -13.02 -5.38
N ALA A 140 -10.43 -13.70 -6.41
CA ALA A 140 -9.35 -13.21 -7.25
C ALA A 140 -9.71 -11.90 -7.97
N LEU A 141 -10.88 -11.84 -8.61
CA LEU A 141 -11.36 -10.63 -9.28
C LEU A 141 -11.57 -9.48 -8.30
N GLY A 142 -12.18 -9.76 -7.14
CA GLY A 142 -12.36 -8.78 -6.07
C GLY A 142 -11.04 -8.25 -5.54
N ALA A 143 -10.03 -9.11 -5.36
CA ALA A 143 -8.69 -8.73 -4.94
C ALA A 143 -8.00 -7.82 -5.98
N VAL A 144 -8.08 -8.15 -7.27
CA VAL A 144 -7.52 -7.31 -8.35
C VAL A 144 -8.20 -5.95 -8.39
N ALA A 145 -9.54 -5.90 -8.32
CA ALA A 145 -10.31 -4.66 -8.32
C ALA A 145 -9.97 -3.80 -7.09
N LEU A 146 -10.03 -4.38 -5.89
CA LEU A 146 -9.71 -3.66 -4.65
C LEU A 146 -8.26 -3.19 -4.64
N GLY A 147 -7.30 -4.06 -4.94
CA GLY A 147 -5.88 -3.71 -4.94
C GLY A 147 -5.54 -2.59 -5.91
N THR A 148 -6.17 -2.58 -7.09
CA THR A 148 -5.95 -1.53 -8.10
C THR A 148 -6.59 -0.20 -7.73
N LEU A 149 -7.77 -0.22 -7.10
CA LEU A 149 -8.54 0.99 -6.84
C LEU A 149 -8.25 1.61 -5.48
N VAL A 150 -7.83 0.84 -4.48
CA VAL A 150 -7.68 1.34 -3.10
C VAL A 150 -6.72 2.51 -3.05
N LEU A 151 -5.55 2.38 -3.68
CA LEU A 151 -4.49 3.39 -3.62
C LEU A 151 -4.91 4.72 -4.28
N PRO A 152 -5.34 4.76 -5.56
CA PRO A 152 -5.75 6.01 -6.20
C PRO A 152 -6.99 6.65 -5.56
N VAL A 153 -7.97 5.84 -5.11
CA VAL A 153 -9.16 6.37 -4.42
C VAL A 153 -8.77 6.97 -3.08
N PHE A 154 -7.93 6.27 -2.31
CA PHE A 154 -7.50 6.70 -0.99
C PHE A 154 -6.64 7.97 -1.03
N VAL A 155 -5.66 8.04 -1.93
CA VAL A 155 -4.83 9.23 -2.16
C VAL A 155 -5.71 10.40 -2.62
N GLY A 156 -6.63 10.14 -3.56
CA GLY A 156 -7.57 11.16 -4.02
C GLY A 156 -8.43 11.73 -2.89
N PHE A 157 -8.99 10.86 -2.04
CA PHE A 157 -9.79 11.26 -0.88
C PHE A 157 -8.98 12.04 0.15
N THR A 158 -7.81 11.53 0.55
CA THR A 158 -6.98 12.18 1.58
C THR A 158 -6.50 13.55 1.12
N HIS A 159 -6.10 13.72 -0.14
CA HIS A 159 -5.60 15.00 -0.65
C HIS A 159 -6.71 16.02 -0.89
N LYS A 160 -7.84 15.60 -1.48
CA LYS A 160 -8.90 16.52 -1.90
C LYS A 160 -9.93 16.82 -0.81
N VAL A 161 -10.06 15.93 0.17
CA VAL A 161 -11.09 16.04 1.22
C VAL A 161 -10.45 16.29 2.57
N LEU A 162 -9.58 15.39 3.05
CA LEU A 162 -9.03 15.49 4.41
C LEU A 162 -7.96 16.57 4.55
N LEU A 163 -7.14 16.74 3.52
CA LEU A 163 -5.96 17.62 3.52
C LEU A 163 -6.04 18.63 2.38
N ALA A 164 -7.28 19.04 2.04
CA ALA A 164 -7.51 20.10 1.08
C ALA A 164 -6.72 21.34 1.49
N ASP A 165 -5.92 21.86 0.57
CA ASP A 165 -5.15 23.09 0.83
C ASP A 165 -6.18 24.24 0.90
N ASN A 166 -6.48 24.72 2.12
CA ASN A 166 -7.35 25.86 2.36
C ASN A 166 -6.66 27.18 1.94
N THR A 167 -6.31 27.31 0.66
CA THR A 167 -5.76 28.55 0.10
C THR A 167 -6.82 29.63 -0.13
N ALA A 168 -8.08 29.36 0.22
CA ALA A 168 -9.19 30.30 0.06
C ALA A 168 -9.33 31.30 1.22
N THR A 169 -8.72 31.06 2.38
CA THR A 169 -8.90 31.93 3.57
C THR A 169 -7.84 33.03 3.71
N THR A 170 -6.79 33.07 2.89
CA THR A 170 -5.74 34.11 2.98
C THR A 170 -5.89 35.26 1.99
N ARG A 171 -7.05 35.42 1.31
CA ARG A 171 -7.31 36.54 0.39
C ARG A 171 -8.25 37.62 0.95
N CYS A 172 -8.68 37.55 2.21
CA CYS A 172 -9.57 38.54 2.83
C CYS A 172 -8.89 39.48 3.84
N GLU A 173 -7.57 39.41 4.00
CA GLU A 173 -6.83 40.35 4.86
C GLU A 173 -5.83 41.15 4.01
N ALA A 174 -6.35 42.15 3.30
CA ALA A 174 -5.56 43.29 2.87
C ALA A 174 -6.40 44.55 3.18
N PRO A 175 -6.00 45.37 4.16
CA PRO A 175 -6.59 46.69 4.37
C PRO A 175 -6.22 47.68 3.25
#